data_AF-A0A942TXE8-F1
#
_entry.id   AF-A0A942TXE8-F1
#
_cell.length_a   1.000
_cell.length_b   1.000
_cell.length_c   1.000
_cell.angle_alpha   90.00
_cell.angle_beta   90.00
_cell.angle_gamma   90.00
#
_symmetry.space_group_name_H-M   'P 1'
#
loop_
_entity.id
_entity.type
_entity.pdbx_description
1 polymer ?
#
loop_
_entity_poly.entity_id
_entity_poly.type
_entity_poly.pdbx_seq_one_letter_code
_entity_poly.pdbx_strand_id
1 'polypeptide(L)'
;MAFGITRKEIIIWKQAIDEGHFAFITHYWLDDRFPNMNTVTKVGCKDLDKLARWGQGHGLRKEWIHHRVDGYSHYDLLGSKQTEIFRLLGEKKQLGVFVIKMDENWRLLQ
;
A
#
# COMPACT_ATOMS: atom_id res chain seq x y z
N MET A 1 -5.82 14.34 -5.75
CA MET A 1 -5.81 14.80 -4.33
C MET A 1 -6.14 13.63 -3.42
N ALA A 2 -5.59 13.60 -2.21
CA ALA A 2 -5.91 12.58 -1.21
C ALA A 2 -6.90 13.14 -0.20
N PHE A 3 -8.08 12.53 -0.09
CA PHE A 3 -9.11 12.88 0.89
C PHE A 3 -9.38 11.70 1.82
N GLY A 4 -9.89 11.96 3.03
CA GLY A 4 -10.24 10.89 3.97
C GLY A 4 -9.04 10.23 4.66
N ILE A 5 -7.88 10.89 4.70
CA ILE A 5 -6.74 10.53 5.54
C ILE A 5 -6.26 11.74 6.33
N THR A 6 -5.90 11.50 7.59
CA THR A 6 -5.40 12.51 8.50
C THR A 6 -3.88 12.65 8.41
N ARG A 7 -3.36 13.79 8.87
CA ARG A 7 -1.90 14.00 8.99
C ARG A 7 -1.25 12.95 9.89
N LYS A 8 -1.92 12.55 10.98
CA LYS A 8 -1.44 11.53 11.93
C LYS A 8 -1.28 10.18 11.24
N GLU A 9 -2.26 9.78 10.44
CA GLU A 9 -2.19 8.55 9.64
C GLU A 9 -1.01 8.59 8.66
N ILE A 10 -0.83 9.68 7.92
CA ILE A 10 0.32 9.82 7.02
C ILE A 10 1.65 9.66 7.79
N ILE A 11 1.78 10.24 8.98
CA ILE A 11 2.98 10.10 9.80
C ILE A 11 3.20 8.63 10.21
N ILE A 12 2.16 7.95 10.68
CA ILE A 12 2.25 6.52 11.06
C ILE A 12 2.66 5.67 9.86
N TRP A 13 2.07 5.93 8.69
CA TRP A 13 2.43 5.22 7.45
C TRP A 13 3.90 5.41 7.11
N LYS A 14 4.41 6.64 7.15
CA LYS A 14 5.83 6.94 6.89
C LYS A 14 6.75 6.25 7.89
N GLN A 15 6.44 6.34 9.17
CA GLN A 15 7.23 5.74 10.23
C GLN A 15 7.30 4.20 10.08
N ALA A 16 6.17 3.56 9.78
CA ALA A 16 6.14 2.12 9.54
C ALA A 16 6.99 1.70 8.34
N ILE A 17 7.05 2.53 7.28
CA ILE A 17 7.96 2.30 6.16
C ILE A 17 9.41 2.38 6.63
N ASP A 18 9.76 3.41 7.42
CA ASP A 18 11.12 3.59 7.94
C ASP A 18 11.60 2.43 8.82
N GLU A 19 10.66 1.82 9.57
CA GLU A 19 10.84 0.63 10.39
C GLU A 19 10.98 -0.66 9.54
N GLY A 20 10.83 -0.58 8.22
CA GLY A 20 10.99 -1.71 7.30
C GLY A 20 9.76 -2.61 7.21
N HIS A 21 8.60 -2.14 7.70
CA HIS A 21 7.32 -2.83 7.57
C HIS A 21 6.70 -2.57 6.21
N PHE A 22 5.76 -3.43 5.82
CA PHE A 22 4.86 -3.09 4.73
C PHE A 22 3.75 -2.22 5.31
N ALA A 23 3.76 -0.94 4.94
CA ALA A 23 2.79 0.02 5.40
C ALA A 23 1.82 0.33 4.28
N PHE A 24 0.54 0.30 4.62
CA PHE A 24 -0.53 0.54 3.69
C PHE A 24 -1.32 1.77 4.15
N ILE A 25 -1.68 2.62 3.20
CA ILE A 25 -2.55 3.76 3.47
C ILE A 25 -3.63 3.84 2.39
N THR A 26 -4.89 3.78 2.82
CA THR A 26 -6.04 3.90 1.91
C THR A 26 -6.68 5.27 2.07
N HIS A 27 -6.86 5.96 0.95
CA HIS A 27 -7.54 7.26 0.90
C HIS A 27 -8.47 7.35 -0.29
N TYR A 28 -9.39 8.32 -0.26
CA TYR A 28 -10.24 8.62 -1.40
C TYR A 28 -9.41 9.21 -2.54
N TRP A 29 -9.66 8.71 -3.74
CA TRP A 29 -9.03 9.13 -4.97
C TRP A 29 -10.12 9.29 -6.02
N LEU A 30 -10.13 10.45 -6.67
CA LEU A 30 -11.03 10.77 -7.77
C LEU A 30 -10.17 11.06 -8.99
N ASP A 31 -10.42 10.31 -10.05
CA ASP A 31 -9.77 10.46 -11.36
C ASP A 31 -10.81 10.08 -12.43
N ASP A 32 -11.07 11.00 -13.35
CA ASP A 32 -12.13 10.84 -14.36
C ASP A 32 -11.88 9.64 -15.30
N ARG A 33 -10.64 9.15 -15.37
CA ARG A 33 -10.29 7.94 -16.12
C ARG A 33 -10.77 6.66 -15.43
N PHE A 34 -11.11 6.73 -14.14
CA PHE A 34 -11.51 5.59 -13.31
C PHE A 34 -12.79 5.91 -12.52
N PRO A 35 -13.94 6.11 -13.19
CA PRO A 35 -15.18 6.58 -12.55
C PRO A 35 -15.76 5.62 -11.51
N ASN A 36 -15.33 4.35 -11.53
CA ASN A 36 -15.78 3.32 -10.59
C ASN A 36 -14.78 3.07 -9.44
N MET A 37 -13.69 3.85 -9.35
CA MET A 37 -12.63 3.66 -8.36
C MET A 37 -12.49 4.90 -7.50
N ASN A 38 -13.08 4.85 -6.31
CA ASN A 38 -13.14 6.01 -5.43
C ASN A 38 -12.02 6.02 -4.39
N THR A 39 -11.20 4.96 -4.33
CA THR A 39 -10.13 4.83 -3.34
C THR A 39 -8.88 4.24 -3.97
N VAL A 40 -7.73 4.63 -3.42
CA VAL A 40 -6.43 4.03 -3.71
C VAL A 40 -5.79 3.59 -2.41
N THR A 41 -5.14 2.43 -2.43
CA THR A 41 -4.29 1.98 -1.33
C THR A 41 -2.84 2.06 -1.76
N LYS A 42 -2.03 2.83 -1.03
CA LYS A 42 -0.60 2.93 -1.27
C LYS A 42 0.14 1.94 -0.38
N VAL A 43 1.03 1.14 -0.96
CA VAL A 43 1.84 0.16 -0.21
C VAL A 43 3.30 0.53 -0.30
N GLY A 44 3.91 0.88 0.83
CA GLY A 44 5.32 1.25 0.91
C GLY A 44 6.11 0.30 1.79
N CYS A 45 7.41 0.20 1.50
CA CYS A 45 8.41 -0.45 2.34
C CYS A 45 9.76 0.20 2.02
N LYS A 46 10.62 0.38 3.04
CA LYS A 46 11.94 1.00 2.87
C LYS A 46 12.87 0.18 1.99
N ASP A 47 12.74 -1.15 2.06
CA ASP A 47 13.44 -2.06 1.18
C ASP A 47 12.64 -2.26 -0.12
N LEU A 48 13.12 -1.64 -1.20
CA LEU A 48 12.46 -1.67 -2.51
C LEU A 48 12.53 -3.05 -3.18
N ASP A 49 13.56 -3.84 -2.90
CA ASP A 49 13.64 -5.20 -3.45
C ASP A 49 12.69 -6.13 -2.70
N LYS A 50 12.54 -5.95 -1.38
CA LYS A 50 11.47 -6.60 -0.62
C LYS A 50 10.08 -6.17 -1.10
N LEU A 51 9.86 -4.88 -1.36
CA LEU A 51 8.61 -4.38 -1.93
C LEU A 51 8.32 -5.00 -3.31
N ALA A 52 9.32 -5.04 -4.18
CA ALA A 52 9.20 -5.62 -5.53
C ALA A 52 8.90 -7.12 -5.49
N ARG A 53 9.58 -7.89 -4.63
CA ARG A 53 9.32 -9.33 -4.46
C ARG A 53 7.92 -9.60 -3.93
N TRP A 54 7.47 -8.84 -2.94
CA TRP A 54 6.10 -8.91 -2.45
C TRP A 54 5.11 -8.58 -3.58
N GLY A 55 5.36 -7.51 -4.32
CA GLY A 55 4.53 -7.10 -5.45
C GLY A 55 4.44 -8.20 -6.51
N GLN A 56 5.56 -8.82 -6.88
CA GLN A 56 5.62 -9.93 -7.83
C GLN A 56 4.75 -11.11 -7.38
N GLY A 57 4.76 -11.45 -6.08
CA GLY A 57 3.89 -12.49 -5.50
C GLY A 57 2.39 -12.20 -5.68
N HIS A 58 2.02 -10.93 -5.86
CA HIS A 58 0.65 -10.48 -6.13
C HIS A 58 0.41 -10.06 -7.60
N GLY A 59 1.34 -10.38 -8.51
CA GLY A 59 1.25 -10.03 -9.93
C GLY A 59 1.48 -8.55 -10.24
N LEU A 60 2.11 -7.80 -9.33
CA LEU A 60 2.58 -6.43 -9.57
C LEU A 60 3.99 -6.46 -10.16
N ARG A 61 4.24 -5.63 -11.16
CA ARG A 61 5.58 -5.54 -11.76
C ARG A 61 6.46 -4.57 -10.98
N LYS A 62 7.79 -4.79 -10.97
CA LYS A 62 8.75 -3.89 -10.28
C LYS A 62 8.64 -2.45 -10.80
N GLU A 63 8.39 -2.26 -12.09
CA GLU A 63 8.29 -0.95 -12.74
C GLU A 63 7.02 -0.18 -12.34
N TRP A 64 6.07 -0.81 -11.67
CA TRP A 64 4.89 -0.13 -11.12
C TRP A 64 5.15 0.51 -9.76
N ILE A 65 6.35 0.36 -9.19
CA ILE A 65 6.75 1.11 -8.01
C ILE A 65 6.87 2.57 -8.41
N HIS A 66 6.06 3.42 -7.80
CA HIS A 66 6.18 4.87 -7.94
C HIS A 66 7.40 5.33 -7.16
N HIS A 67 8.50 5.58 -7.86
CA HIS A 67 9.73 6.11 -7.26
C HIS A 67 9.57 7.60 -6.93
N ARG A 68 9.69 7.94 -5.64
CA ARG A 68 9.60 9.31 -5.14
C ARG A 68 10.99 9.77 -4.70
N VAL A 69 11.46 10.90 -5.23
CA VAL A 69 12.71 11.54 -4.79
C VAL A 69 12.51 12.25 -3.43
N ASP A 70 11.30 12.74 -3.18
CA ASP A 70 10.91 13.54 -2.02
C ASP A 70 10.06 12.76 -0.98
N GLY A 71 10.00 11.44 -1.09
CA GLY A 71 9.11 10.64 -0.26
C GLY A 71 9.31 9.14 -0.41
N TYR A 72 8.30 8.39 0.03
CA TYR A 72 8.38 6.93 0.07
C TYR A 72 7.88 6.33 -1.23
N SER A 73 8.71 5.49 -1.84
CA SER A 73 8.32 4.74 -3.02
C SER A 73 7.28 3.70 -2.64
N HIS A 74 6.24 3.57 -3.47
CA HIS A 74 5.08 2.75 -3.15
C HIS A 74 4.42 2.18 -4.40
N TYR A 75 3.64 1.12 -4.23
CA TYR A 75 2.64 0.71 -5.20
C TYR A 75 1.33 1.47 -4.97
N ASP A 76 0.62 1.75 -6.07
CA ASP A 76 -0.77 2.18 -6.05
C ASP A 76 -1.68 0.99 -6.38
N LEU A 77 -2.50 0.56 -5.42
CA LEU A 77 -3.47 -0.50 -5.60
C LEU A 77 -4.86 0.09 -5.80
N LEU A 78 -5.49 -0.31 -6.90
CA LEU A 78 -6.78 0.19 -7.34
C LEU A 78 -7.71 -0.99 -7.68
N GLY A 79 -9.03 -0.76 -7.55
CA GLY A 79 -10.06 -1.66 -8.05
C GLY A 79 -9.95 -3.11 -7.58
N SER A 80 -9.87 -4.05 -8.54
CA SER A 80 -9.80 -5.49 -8.25
C SER A 80 -8.54 -5.88 -7.50
N LYS A 81 -7.38 -5.30 -7.86
CA LYS A 81 -6.10 -5.62 -7.22
C LYS A 81 -6.05 -5.18 -5.76
N GLN A 82 -6.60 -4.00 -5.47
CA GLN A 82 -6.81 -3.53 -4.09
C GLN A 82 -7.66 -4.54 -3.29
N THR A 83 -8.77 -4.99 -3.88
CA THR A 83 -9.72 -5.93 -3.24
C THR A 83 -9.10 -7.31 -2.99
N GLU A 84 -8.37 -7.82 -3.97
CA GLU A 84 -7.68 -9.12 -3.90
C GLU A 84 -6.66 -9.15 -2.76
N ILE A 85 -5.79 -8.13 -2.70
CA ILE A 85 -4.76 -8.04 -1.66
C ILE A 85 -5.40 -7.91 -0.28
N PHE A 86 -6.44 -7.08 -0.13
CA PHE A 86 -7.14 -6.98 1.15
C PHE A 86 -7.74 -8.30 1.63
N ARG A 87 -8.34 -9.08 0.73
CA ARG A 87 -8.87 -10.41 1.08
C ARG A 87 -7.78 -11.35 1.56
N LEU A 88 -6.61 -11.33 0.93
CA LEU A 88 -5.47 -12.15 1.34
C LEU A 88 -4.93 -11.75 2.72
N LEU A 89 -4.94 -10.45 3.02
CA LEU A 89 -4.50 -9.93 4.31
C LEU A 89 -5.54 -10.13 5.44
N GLY A 90 -6.74 -10.63 5.13
CA GLY A 90 -7.83 -10.77 6.09
C GLY A 90 -8.41 -9.44 6.57
N GLU A 91 -7.98 -8.32 5.99
CA GLU A 91 -8.43 -6.99 6.38
C GLU A 91 -9.66 -6.57 5.57
N LYS A 92 -10.73 -6.16 6.27
CA LYS A 92 -11.87 -5.52 5.63
C LYS A 92 -11.43 -4.16 5.11
N LYS A 93 -11.72 -3.85 3.83
CA LYS A 93 -11.42 -2.57 3.18
C LYS A 93 -11.77 -1.40 4.10
N GLN A 94 -10.76 -0.77 4.69
CA GLN A 94 -10.94 0.39 5.56
C GLN A 94 -10.09 1.55 5.03
N LEU A 95 -10.62 2.75 5.20
CA LEU A 95 -9.84 3.98 5.09
C LEU A 95 -8.88 4.08 6.29
N GLY A 96 -7.69 4.61 6.04
CA GLY A 96 -6.68 4.80 7.05
C GLY A 96 -5.44 3.93 6.85
N VAL A 97 -4.68 3.75 7.93
CA VAL A 97 -3.34 3.14 7.90
C VAL A 97 -3.32 1.83 8.64
N PHE A 98 -2.69 0.85 8.03
CA PHE A 98 -2.43 -0.45 8.61
C PHE A 98 -0.99 -0.86 8.27
N VAL A 99 -0.39 -1.59 9.21
CA VAL A 99 1.00 -2.00 9.17
C VAL A 99 1.02 -3.49 9.35
N ILE A 100 1.59 -4.19 8.38
CA ILE A 100 1.66 -5.64 8.43
C ILE A 100 3.12 -6.09 8.51
N LYS A 101 3.35 -7.08 9.37
CA LYS A 101 4.62 -7.77 9.48
C LYS A 101 4.48 -9.13 8.82
N MET A 102 5.44 -9.47 7.98
CA MET A 102 5.47 -10.73 7.25
C MET A 102 6.79 -11.43 7.49
N ASP A 103 6.75 -12.75 7.52
CA ASP A 103 7.94 -13.59 7.46
C ASP A 103 8.54 -13.62 6.03
N GLU A 104 9.64 -14.36 5.88
CA GLU A 104 10.34 -14.56 4.59
C GLU A 104 9.50 -15.32 3.53
N ASN A 105 8.42 -15.99 3.96
CA ASN A 105 7.48 -16.72 3.11
C ASN A 105 6.17 -15.93 2.89
N TRP A 106 6.16 -14.64 3.21
CA TRP A 106 5.01 -13.74 3.07
C TRP A 106 3.80 -14.09 3.93
N ARG A 107 4.00 -14.84 5.01
CA ARG A 107 2.94 -15.12 5.99
C ARG A 107 2.87 -14.01 7.01
N LEU A 108 1.65 -13.63 7.38
CA LEU A 108 1.42 -12.68 8.46
C LEU A 108 2.04 -13.22 9.76
N LEU A 109 2.85 -12.38 10.41
CA LEU A 109 3.33 -12.64 11.76
C LEU A 109 2.19 -12.32 12.74
N GLN A 110 1.80 -13.29 13.57
CA GLN A 110 0.82 -13.10 14.66
C GLN A 110 1.39 -12.30 15.82
#